data_AF-A0A1X7SYV7-F1
#
_entry.id   AF-A0A1X7SYV7-F1
#
_cell.length_a   1.000
_cell.length_b   1.000
_cell.length_c   1.000
_cell.angle_alpha   90.00
_cell.angle_beta   90.00
_cell.angle_gamma   90.00
#
_symmetry.space_group_name_H-M   'P 1'
#
loop_
_entity.id
_entity.type
_entity.pdbx_description
1 polymer ?
#
loop_
_entity_poly.entity_id
_entity_poly.type
_entity_poly.pdbx_seq_one_letter_code
_entity_poly.pdbx_strand_id
1 'polypeptide(L)'
;MAVGGNSSLDLNDLETELKEFKKSDWRKFGSEAGLSYNTLDEIVADNKGNTHQCFVECLSCWLKRKDNVDKRGKPSWSRLGEILDELDRTLADKIRSRKDVPIDVHKEQQVETVNTSGHNIC
;
A
#
# COMPACT_ATOMS: atom_id res chain seq x y z
N MET A 1 27.39 5.35 -6.70
CA MET A 1 26.25 6.15 -7.20
C MET A 1 25.15 6.06 -6.16
N ALA A 2 25.05 7.06 -5.28
CA ALA A 2 23.97 7.11 -4.30
C ALA A 2 22.73 7.67 -5.01
N VAL A 3 21.73 6.82 -5.26
CA VAL A 3 20.40 7.31 -5.67
C VAL A 3 19.68 7.77 -4.41
N GLY A 4 20.10 8.92 -3.90
CA GLY A 4 19.35 9.68 -2.90
C GLY A 4 18.15 10.32 -3.59
N GLY A 5 17.01 9.64 -3.51
CA GLY A 5 15.75 10.09 -4.08
C GLY A 5 14.58 9.49 -3.29
N ASN A 6 14.54 9.75 -1.99
CA ASN A 6 13.25 9.73 -1.31
C ASN A 6 12.43 10.89 -1.91
N SER A 7 11.21 10.65 -2.42
CA SER A 7 10.04 11.56 -2.25
C SER A 7 8.89 11.33 -3.24
N SER A 8 9.06 10.64 -4.37
CA SER A 8 7.96 10.49 -5.34
C SER A 8 7.58 9.01 -5.52
N LEU A 9 6.30 8.70 -5.32
CA LEU A 9 5.75 7.38 -5.59
C LEU A 9 5.42 7.34 -7.09
N ASP A 10 6.37 6.85 -7.89
CA ASP A 10 6.21 6.80 -9.33
C ASP A 10 5.69 5.43 -9.79
N LEU A 11 4.89 5.44 -10.86
CA LEU A 11 4.35 4.23 -11.47
C LEU A 11 5.46 3.25 -11.86
N ASN A 12 6.57 3.77 -12.40
CA ASN A 12 7.72 2.97 -12.84
C ASN A 12 8.47 2.32 -11.68
N ASP A 13 8.59 3.02 -10.54
CA ASP A 13 9.14 2.45 -9.32
C ASP A 13 8.25 1.33 -8.79
N LEU A 14 6.93 1.55 -8.76
CA LEU A 14 5.97 0.51 -8.35
C LEU A 14 6.05 -0.72 -9.26
N GLU A 15 6.10 -0.54 -10.59
CA GLU A 15 6.26 -1.66 -11.52
C GLU A 15 7.58 -2.42 -11.29
N THR A 16 8.65 -1.69 -10.98
CA THR A 16 9.97 -2.27 -10.71
C THR A 16 10.00 -3.07 -9.41
N GLU A 17 9.48 -2.52 -8.31
CA GLU A 17 9.41 -3.21 -7.02
C GLU A 17 8.41 -4.37 -7.06
N LEU A 18 7.28 -4.20 -7.76
CA LEU A 18 6.25 -5.23 -7.92
C LEU A 18 6.51 -6.15 -9.12
N LYS A 19 7.72 -6.16 -9.68
CA LYS A 19 8.11 -7.05 -10.77
C LYS A 19 7.97 -8.53 -10.37
N GLU A 20 8.28 -8.84 -9.12
CA GLU A 20 8.19 -10.20 -8.56
C GLU A 20 6.78 -10.53 -8.02
N PHE A 21 5.90 -9.51 -7.94
CA PHE A 21 4.52 -9.72 -7.53
C PHE A 21 3.76 -10.52 -8.58
N LYS A 22 2.88 -11.42 -8.12
CA LYS A 22 1.96 -12.13 -9.00
C LYS A 22 0.94 -11.15 -9.56
N LYS A 23 1.16 -10.71 -10.79
CA LYS A 23 0.24 -9.81 -11.51
C LYS A 23 -1.19 -10.34 -11.54
N SER A 24 -1.43 -11.65 -11.42
CA SER A 24 -2.77 -12.24 -11.29
C SER A 24 -3.54 -11.82 -10.03
N ASP A 25 -2.86 -11.44 -8.95
CA ASP A 25 -3.47 -10.99 -7.69
C ASP A 25 -3.73 -9.47 -7.65
N TRP A 26 -3.54 -8.78 -8.78
CA TRP A 26 -3.78 -7.34 -8.90
C TRP A 26 -5.21 -6.91 -8.51
N ARG A 27 -6.21 -7.77 -8.73
CA ARG A 27 -7.61 -7.48 -8.33
C ARG A 27 -7.76 -7.40 -6.81
N LYS A 28 -7.07 -8.27 -6.07
CA LYS A 28 -7.04 -8.22 -4.61
C LYS A 28 -6.26 -7.01 -4.12
N PHE A 29 -5.13 -6.72 -4.77
CA PHE A 29 -4.38 -5.49 -4.54
C PHE A 29 -5.26 -4.25 -4.67
N GLY A 30 -5.99 -4.13 -5.78
CA GLY A 30 -6.89 -3.01 -6.03
C GLY A 30 -7.99 -2.86 -4.97
N SER A 31 -8.57 -3.98 -4.53
CA SER A 31 -9.55 -3.99 -3.44
C SER A 31 -8.95 -3.44 -2.13
N GLU A 32 -7.75 -3.92 -1.75
CA GLU A 32 -7.09 -3.49 -0.52
C GLU A 32 -6.55 -2.06 -0.58
N ALA A 33 -6.18 -1.62 -1.79
CA ALA A 33 -5.83 -0.25 -2.13
C ALA A 33 -7.01 0.72 -2.01
N GLY A 34 -8.26 0.22 -1.97
CA GLY A 34 -9.47 1.04 -1.85
C GLY A 34 -10.12 1.40 -3.19
N LEU A 35 -9.76 0.72 -4.28
CA LEU A 35 -10.44 0.83 -5.55
C LEU A 35 -11.76 0.07 -5.51
N SER A 36 -12.81 0.70 -6.05
CA SER A 36 -14.13 0.09 -6.17
C SER A 36 -14.09 -1.09 -7.14
N TYR A 37 -14.93 -2.11 -6.91
CA TYR A 37 -15.07 -3.24 -7.84
C TYR A 37 -15.40 -2.76 -9.27
N ASN A 38 -16.21 -1.71 -9.41
CA ASN A 38 -16.54 -1.10 -10.71
C ASN A 38 -15.28 -0.64 -11.46
N THR A 39 -14.40 0.09 -10.78
CA THR A 39 -13.13 0.56 -11.35
C THR A 39 -12.23 -0.60 -11.77
N LEU A 40 -12.19 -1.68 -10.98
CA LEU A 40 -11.43 -2.88 -11.35
C LEU A 40 -12.02 -3.59 -12.57
N ASP A 41 -13.34 -3.60 -12.71
CA ASP A 41 -14.01 -4.17 -13.88
C ASP A 41 -13.78 -3.33 -15.14
N GLU A 42 -13.87 -2.00 -15.01
CA GLU A 42 -13.53 -1.05 -16.09
C GLU A 42 -12.10 -1.27 -16.58
N ILE A 43 -11.13 -1.44 -15.67
CA ILE A 43 -9.72 -1.72 -16.02
C ILE A 43 -9.59 -3.03 -16.80
N VAL A 44 -10.32 -4.08 -16.41
CA VAL A 44 -10.34 -5.37 -17.14
C VAL A 44 -10.92 -5.19 -18.53
N ALA A 45 -12.05 -4.49 -18.62
CA ALA A 45 -12.76 -4.28 -19.87
C ALA A 45 -11.93 -3.47 -20.87
N ASP A 46 -11.23 -2.44 -20.40
CA ASP A 46 -10.37 -1.59 -21.22
C ASP A 46 -9.15 -2.36 -21.75
N ASN A 47 -8.56 -3.22 -20.91
CA ASN A 47 -7.31 -3.93 -21.23
C ASN A 47 -7.48 -5.34 -21.82
N LYS A 48 -8.72 -5.77 -22.14
CA LYS A 48 -9.08 -7.01 -22.86
C LYS A 48 -8.27 -8.27 -22.48
N GLY A 49 -7.97 -8.44 -21.19
CA GLY A 49 -7.27 -9.63 -20.66
C GLY A 49 -5.75 -9.54 -20.59
N ASN A 50 -5.15 -8.37 -20.84
CA ASN A 50 -3.73 -8.17 -20.58
C ASN A 50 -3.49 -7.85 -19.09
N THR A 51 -3.20 -8.89 -18.30
CA THR A 51 -2.99 -8.79 -16.85
C THR A 51 -1.92 -7.77 -16.47
N HIS A 52 -0.90 -7.59 -17.31
CA HIS A 52 0.13 -6.59 -17.05
C HIS A 52 -0.43 -5.18 -17.18
N GLN A 53 -1.12 -4.88 -18.28
CA GLN A 53 -1.77 -3.58 -18.46
C GLN A 53 -2.80 -3.30 -17.35
N CYS A 54 -3.62 -4.30 -16.99
CA CYS A 54 -4.56 -4.15 -15.88
C CYS A 54 -3.88 -3.76 -14.57
N PHE A 55 -2.72 -4.37 -14.28
CA PHE A 55 -1.96 -4.06 -13.08
C PHE A 55 -1.40 -2.64 -13.10
N VAL A 56 -0.84 -2.22 -14.24
CA VAL A 56 -0.31 -0.85 -14.41
C VAL A 56 -1.43 0.18 -14.26
N GLU A 57 -2.58 -0.03 -14.91
CA GLU A 57 -3.74 0.86 -14.78
C GLU A 57 -4.32 0.88 -13.36
N CYS A 58 -4.30 -0.27 -12.65
CA CYS A 58 -4.66 -0.34 -11.25
C CYS A 58 -3.74 0.53 -10.38
N LEU A 59 -2.42 0.46 -10.59
CA LEU A 59 -1.45 1.31 -9.88
C LEU A 59 -1.65 2.78 -10.23
N SER A 60 -1.91 3.11 -11.50
CA SER A 60 -2.24 4.46 -11.96
C SER A 60 -3.48 5.01 -11.25
N CYS A 61 -4.56 4.23 -11.16
CA CYS A 61 -5.78 4.63 -10.46
C CYS A 61 -5.54 4.83 -8.96
N TRP A 62 -4.73 3.97 -8.34
CA TRP A 62 -4.35 4.10 -6.94
C TRP A 62 -3.51 5.36 -6.67
N LEU A 63 -2.49 5.64 -7.50
CA LEU A 63 -1.68 6.86 -7.44
C LEU A 63 -2.52 8.13 -7.62
N LYS A 64 -3.50 8.08 -8.53
CA LYS A 64 -4.48 9.16 -8.76
C LYS A 64 -5.50 9.31 -7.64
N ARG A 65 -5.48 8.43 -6.62
CA ARG A 65 -6.44 8.39 -5.50
C ARG A 65 -7.89 8.31 -5.97
N LYS A 66 -8.15 7.53 -7.02
CA LYS A 66 -9.51 7.32 -7.56
C LYS A 66 -10.37 6.61 -6.50
N ASP A 67 -11.69 6.82 -6.54
CA ASP A 67 -12.66 6.17 -5.66
C ASP A 67 -12.46 6.46 -4.16
N ASN A 68 -12.25 5.40 -3.36
CA ASN A 68 -12.15 5.42 -1.90
C ASN A 68 -10.71 5.27 -1.41
N VAL A 69 -9.72 5.44 -2.30
CA VAL A 69 -8.30 5.38 -1.91
C VAL A 69 -8.00 6.38 -0.80
N ASP A 70 -8.57 7.60 -0.87
CA ASP A 70 -8.38 8.62 0.17
C ASP A 70 -8.92 8.17 1.55
N LYS A 71 -9.99 7.35 1.57
CA LYS A 71 -10.54 6.79 2.81
C LYS A 71 -9.66 5.71 3.43
N ARG A 72 -8.91 4.96 2.62
CA ARG A 72 -7.98 3.92 3.10
C ARG A 72 -6.57 4.47 3.38
N GLY A 73 -6.26 5.66 2.86
CA GLY A 73 -5.01 6.36 3.11
C GLY A 73 -4.25 6.71 1.84
N LYS A 74 -3.41 7.74 1.93
CA LYS A 74 -2.64 8.24 0.80
C LYS A 74 -1.71 7.14 0.24
N PRO A 75 -1.61 7.01 -1.10
CA PRO A 75 -0.68 6.08 -1.72
C PRO A 75 0.75 6.43 -1.28
N SER A 76 1.40 5.45 -0.64
CA SER A 76 2.71 5.58 0.00
C SER A 76 3.41 4.22 0.04
N TRP A 77 4.73 4.18 0.18
CA TRP A 77 5.49 2.92 0.29
C TRP A 77 5.09 2.13 1.53
N SER A 78 4.80 2.80 2.65
CA SER A 78 4.25 2.19 3.85
C SER A 78 2.93 1.50 3.55
N ARG A 79 2.00 2.20 2.87
CA ARG A 79 0.71 1.64 2.51
C ARG A 79 0.83 0.48 1.53
N LEU A 80 1.76 0.57 0.56
CA LEU A 80 2.07 -0.53 -0.34
C LEU A 80 2.53 -1.77 0.44
N GLY A 81 3.44 -1.57 1.40
CA GLY A 81 3.90 -2.64 2.28
C GLY A 81 2.80 -3.25 3.14
N GLU A 82 1.80 -2.49 3.60
CA GLU A 82 0.63 -3.05 4.29
C GLU A 82 -0.23 -3.92 3.37
N ILE A 83 -0.54 -3.44 2.16
CA ILE A 83 -1.34 -4.19 1.19
C ILE A 83 -0.62 -5.47 0.78
N LEU A 84 0.69 -5.40 0.59
CA LEU A 84 1.50 -6.57 0.27
C LEU A 84 1.64 -7.52 1.46
N ASP A 85 1.55 -7.06 2.72
CA ASP A 85 1.58 -7.98 3.87
C ASP A 85 0.47 -9.03 3.76
N GLU A 86 -0.72 -8.59 3.31
CA GLU A 86 -1.90 -9.43 3.11
C GLU A 86 -1.82 -10.33 1.86
N LEU A 87 -1.04 -9.94 0.85
CA LEU A 87 -0.99 -10.64 -0.45
C LEU A 87 0.28 -11.48 -0.62
N ASP A 88 1.42 -10.88 -0.32
CA ASP A 88 2.75 -11.47 -0.38
C ASP A 88 3.69 -10.83 0.65
N ARG A 89 3.67 -11.39 1.87
CA ARG A 89 4.48 -10.92 3.00
C ARG A 89 5.98 -10.85 2.69
N THR A 90 6.50 -11.74 1.84
CA THR A 90 7.91 -11.76 1.45
C THR A 90 8.26 -10.51 0.64
N LEU A 91 7.39 -10.15 -0.31
CA LEU A 91 7.58 -8.94 -1.10
C LEU A 91 7.41 -7.67 -0.25
N ALA A 92 6.46 -7.68 0.69
CA ALA A 92 6.26 -6.58 1.64
C ALA A 92 7.53 -6.30 2.46
N ASP A 93 8.14 -7.34 3.04
CA ASP A 93 9.36 -7.23 3.84
C ASP A 93 10.53 -6.69 3.02
N LYS A 94 10.69 -7.16 1.78
CA LYS A 94 11.70 -6.67 0.85
C LYS A 94 11.56 -5.18 0.55
N ILE A 95 10.33 -4.72 0.30
CA ILE A 95 10.06 -3.31 0.01
C ILE A 95 10.27 -2.44 1.26
N ARG A 96 9.80 -2.88 2.43
CA ARG A 96 10.02 -2.16 3.70
C ARG A 96 11.51 -2.01 3.99
N SER A 97 12.28 -3.09 3.83
CA SER A 97 13.74 -3.10 3.99
C SER A 97 14.45 -2.20 2.98
N ARG A 98 13.96 -2.12 1.73
CA ARG A 98 14.60 -1.32 0.67
C ARG A 98 14.27 0.17 0.75
N LYS A 99 13.06 0.52 1.16
CA LYS A 99 12.57 1.90 1.19
C LYS A 99 12.79 2.59 2.54
N ASP A 100 13.54 1.96 3.45
CA ASP A 100 13.76 2.43 4.83
C ASP A 100 12.44 2.87 5.47
N VAL A 101 11.37 2.09 5.25
CA VAL A 101 10.11 2.36 5.92
C VAL A 101 10.27 1.80 7.32
N PRO A 102 10.30 2.62 8.38
CA PRO A 102 10.39 2.11 9.74
C PRO A 102 9.22 1.15 9.94
N ILE A 103 9.58 -0.11 10.22
CA ILE A 103 8.65 -1.16 10.57
C ILE A 103 8.07 -0.70 11.91
N ASP A 104 6.87 -0.13 11.92
CA ASP A 104 6.12 0.05 13.15
C ASP A 104 5.66 -1.34 13.60
N VAL A 105 6.60 -2.11 14.13
CA VAL A 105 6.39 -3.40 14.77
C VAL A 105 5.85 -3.16 16.18
N HIS A 106 4.76 -2.39 16.32
CA HIS A 106 4.03 -2.31 17.58
C HIS A 106 2.52 -2.24 17.33
N LYS A 107 1.97 -3.37 16.87
CA LYS A 107 0.60 -3.75 17.21
C LYS A 107 0.66 -4.81 18.30
N GLU A 108 0.82 -4.39 19.56
CA GLU A 108 0.38 -5.17 20.71
C GLU A 108 -0.58 -4.33 21.57
N GLN A 109 -1.83 -4.79 21.56
CA GLN A 109 -2.91 -4.65 22.55
C GLN A 109 -3.18 -3.31 23.28
N GLN A 110 -4.30 -2.71 22.87
CA GLN A 110 -5.28 -1.92 23.63
C GLN A 110 -5.52 -2.29 25.13
N VAL A 111 -5.63 -1.23 25.96
CA VAL A 111 -6.36 -1.03 27.25
C VAL A 111 -5.51 -0.82 28.51
N GLU A 112 -5.46 0.41 29.04
CA GLU A 112 -5.93 0.69 30.39
C GLU A 112 -6.23 2.18 30.58
N THR A 113 -7.27 2.36 31.39
CA THR A 113 -8.07 3.52 31.74
C THR A 113 -7.34 4.75 32.25
N VAL A 114 -8.01 5.88 32.04
CA VAL A 114 -7.90 7.10 32.84
C VAL A 114 -7.75 6.81 34.34
N ASN A 115 -6.68 7.32 34.95
CA ASN A 115 -6.67 7.66 36.37
C ASN A 115 -5.86 8.94 36.57
N THR A 116 -6.54 10.06 36.36
CA THR A 116 -6.23 11.30 37.05
C THR A 116 -6.41 11.06 38.55
N SER A 117 -5.33 10.99 39.33
CA SER A 117 -5.29 11.39 40.75
C SER A 117 -3.89 11.19 41.32
N GLY A 118 -3.30 12.23 41.89
CA GLY A 118 -2.03 12.10 42.58
C GLY A 118 -1.41 13.44 42.97
N HIS A 119 -2.07 14.13 43.89
CA HIS A 119 -1.63 15.25 44.71
C HIS A 119 -0.14 15.65 44.64
N ASN A 120 0.06 16.91 44.28
CA ASN A 120 1.16 17.73 44.74
C ASN A 120 0.99 18.12 46.23
N ILE A 121 2.11 18.47 46.85
CA ILE A 121 2.31 19.13 48.16
C ILE A 121 2.70 18.18 49.30
N CYS A 122 4.01 18.09 49.50
CA CYS A 122 4.65 18.11 50.82
C CYS A 122 5.70 19.22 50.78
#